data_AF-A0A835EK61-F1
#
_entry.id   AF-A0A835EK61-F1
#
_cell.length_a   1.000
_cell.length_b   1.000
_cell.length_c   1.000
_cell.angle_alpha   90.00
_cell.angle_beta   90.00
_cell.angle_gamma   90.00
#
_symmetry.space_group_name_H-M   'P 1'
#
loop_
_entity.id
_entity.type
_entity.pdbx_description
1 polymer ?
#
loop_
_entity_poly.entity_id
_entity_poly.type
_entity_poly.pdbx_seq_one_letter_code
_entity_poly.pdbx_strand_id
1 'polypeptide(L)' 'MPPVVYSPPFVGTPTPGTAGSEWCVAKPSVPGPIVQQAMDYACGSGADCDSIQPSGPCFRPDTMLAHASFAFNS' A
#
# COMPACT_ATOMS: atom_id res chain seq x y z
N MET A 1 -5.35 -19.63 16.83
CA MET A 1 -4.09 -19.26 16.15
C MET A 1 -3.64 -17.94 16.77
N PRO A 2 -2.37 -17.76 17.16
CA PRO A 2 -1.91 -16.47 17.68
C PRO A 2 -2.04 -15.41 16.58
N PRO A 3 -2.34 -14.14 16.91
CA PRO A 3 -2.29 -13.07 15.93
C PRO A 3 -0.86 -12.99 15.40
N VAL A 4 -0.70 -13.06 14.07
CA VAL A 4 0.60 -12.85 13.46
C VAL A 4 0.90 -11.35 13.56
N VAL A 5 1.67 -10.97 14.58
CA VAL A 5 2.14 -9.60 14.76
C VAL A 5 3.32 -9.41 13.82
N TYR A 6 3.06 -8.90 12.62
CA TYR A 6 4.13 -8.49 11.71
C TYR A 6 4.68 -7.14 12.18
N SER A 7 5.96 -7.11 12.51
CA SER A 7 6.65 -5.85 12.79
C SER A 7 6.65 -4.99 11.52
N PRO A 8 6.39 -3.67 11.62
CA PRO A 8 6.49 -2.81 10.46
C PRO A 8 7.91 -2.89 9.88
N PRO A 9 8.06 -2.98 8.55
CA PRO A 9 9.39 -2.91 7.95
C PRO A 9 10.02 -1.57 8.33
N PHE A 10 11.32 -1.58 8.65
CA PHE A 10 12.09 -0.34 8.81
C PHE A 10 12.14 0.38 7.46
N VAL A 11 11.18 1.27 7.22
CA VAL A 11 11.25 2.24 6.14
C VAL A 11 12.24 3.29 6.63
N GLY A 12 13.41 3.36 6.01
CA GLY A 12 14.34 4.46 6.26
C GLY A 12 13.58 5.77 6.09
N THR A 13 13.71 6.67 7.06
CA THR A 13 13.05 7.98 7.02
C THR A 13 13.28 8.63 5.67
N PRO A 14 12.23 9.02 4.93
CA PRO A 14 12.41 9.78 3.69
C PRO A 14 13.23 11.01 4.04
N THR A 15 14.33 11.21 3.32
CA THR A 15 15.21 12.36 3.52
C THR A 15 14.41 13.60 3.11
N PRO A 16 14.11 14.55 4.03
CA PRO A 16 13.41 15.76 3.65
C PRO A 16 14.36 16.58 2.78
N GLY A 17 14.28 16.45 1.46
CA GLY A 17 15.35 16.95 0.59
C GLY A 17 15.01 17.20 -0.87
N THR A 18 13.89 16.72 -1.40
CA THR A 18 13.50 17.08 -2.77
C THR A 18 12.03 17.48 -2.78
N ALA A 19 11.76 18.77 -2.94
CA ALA A 19 10.41 19.31 -3.16
C ALA A 19 9.93 18.93 -4.57
N GLY A 20 9.67 17.63 -4.79
CA GLY A 20 9.04 17.07 -5.97
C GLY A 20 7.92 16.13 -5.53
N SER A 21 6.91 15.94 -6.39
CA SER A 21 5.87 14.94 -6.15
C SER A 21 6.49 13.55 -6.19
N GLU A 22 6.63 12.90 -5.04
CA GLU A 22 7.06 11.49 -4.96
C GLU A 22 5.87 10.57 -5.20
N TRP A 23 6.13 9.41 -5.81
CA TRP A 23 5.13 8.35 -6.01
C TRP A 23 5.50 7.12 -5.19
N CYS A 24 4.61 6.75 -4.26
CA CYS A 24 4.79 5.58 -3.40
C CYS A 24 4.34 4.29 -4.14
N VAL A 25 5.19 3.26 -4.14
CA VAL A 25 4.91 1.97 -4.78
C VAL A 25 5.13 0.81 -3.82
N ALA A 26 4.26 -0.19 -3.87
CA ALA A 26 4.36 -1.39 -3.05
C ALA A 26 5.61 -2.20 -3.44
N LYS A 27 6.36 -2.64 -2.42
CA LYS A 27 7.63 -3.34 -2.62
C LYS A 27 7.39 -4.83 -2.94
N PRO A 28 7.76 -5.34 -4.14
CA PRO A 28 7.46 -6.71 -4.57
C PRO A 28 8.16 -7.80 -3.75
N SER A 29 9.24 -7.44 -3.05
CA SER A 29 9.96 -8.38 -2.18
C SER A 29 9.25 -8.63 -0.84
N VAL A 30 8.18 -7.90 -0.53
CA VAL A 30 7.40 -8.06 0.71
C VAL A 30 6.38 -9.18 0.52
N PRO A 31 6.25 -10.13 1.47
CA PRO A 31 5.23 -11.18 1.41
C PRO A 31 3.82 -10.61 1.23
N GLY A 32 3.05 -11.23 0.33
CA GLY A 32 1.67 -10.82 0.01
C GLY A 32 0.77 -10.55 1.23
N PRO A 33 0.73 -11.43 2.25
CA PRO A 33 -0.10 -11.19 3.44
C PRO A 33 0.26 -9.91 4.20
N ILE A 34 1.55 -9.53 4.22
CA ILE A 34 2.01 -8.29 4.85
C ILE A 34 1.59 -7.08 4.00
N VAL A 35 1.66 -7.21 2.67
CA VAL A 35 1.20 -6.17 1.74
C VAL A 35 -0.31 -5.95 1.88
N GLN A 36 -1.12 -7.02 1.99
CA GLN A 36 -2.57 -6.91 2.22
C GLN A 36 -2.87 -6.19 3.53
N GLN A 37 -2.24 -6.61 4.63
CA GLN A 37 -2.48 -5.97 5.93
C GLN A 37 -2.08 -4.49 5.94
N ALA A 38 -1.00 -4.12 5.26
CA ALA A 38 -0.60 -2.72 5.09
C ALA A 38 -1.61 -1.94 4.22
N MET A 39 -2.12 -2.54 3.16
CA MET A 39 -3.15 -1.95 2.30
C MET A 39 -4.46 -1.75 3.09
N ASP A 40 -4.93 -2.75 3.83
CA ASP A 40 -6.13 -2.65 4.68
C ASP A 40 -6.00 -1.51 5.71
N TYR A 41 -4.81 -1.37 6.30
CA TYR A 41 -4.50 -0.26 7.19
C TYR A 41 -4.56 1.10 6.47
N ALA A 42 -3.98 1.21 5.26
CA ALA A 42 -4.03 2.44 4.48
C ALA A 42 -5.48 2.85 4.18
N CYS A 43 -6.32 1.91 3.76
CA CYS A 43 -7.74 2.14 3.53
C CYS A 43 -8.46 2.63 4.80
N GLY A 44 -8.21 2.00 5.94
CA GLY A 44 -8.77 2.42 7.22
C GLY A 44 -8.24 3.76 7.74
N SER A 45 -7.12 4.24 7.18
CA SER A 45 -6.45 5.49 7.56
C SER A 45 -6.72 6.65 6.60
N GLY A 46 -7.59 6.46 5.60
CA GLY A 46 -8.04 7.52 4.69
C GLY A 46 -7.54 7.43 3.24
N ALA A 47 -6.89 6.33 2.84
CA ALA A 47 -6.54 6.11 1.43
C ALA A 47 -7.77 5.81 0.56
N ASP A 48 -7.71 6.17 -0.73
CA ASP A 48 -8.75 5.94 -1.73
C ASP A 48 -8.86 4.48 -2.19
N CYS A 49 -9.34 3.61 -1.32
CA CYS A 49 -9.49 2.20 -1.64
C CYS A 49 -10.75 1.84 -2.45
N ASP A 50 -11.70 2.77 -2.60
CA ASP A 50 -12.88 2.58 -3.46
C ASP A 50 -12.50 2.52 -4.95
N SER A 51 -11.47 3.26 -5.35
CA SER A 51 -11.04 3.32 -6.75
C SER A 51 -10.43 2.02 -7.25
N ILE A 52 -9.89 1.19 -6.35
CA ILE A 52 -9.26 -0.10 -6.64
C ILE A 52 -10.19 -1.30 -6.40
N GLN A 53 -11.43 -1.10 -5.99
CA GLN A 53 -12.42 -2.18 -5.90
C GLN A 53 -12.80 -2.70 -7.29
N PRO A 54 -13.41 -3.90 -7.43
CA PRO A 54 -13.81 -4.47 -8.72
C PRO A 54 -14.65 -3.57 -9.65
N SER A 55 -15.39 -2.61 -9.08
CA SER A 55 -16.19 -1.62 -9.81
C SER A 55 -15.50 -0.27 -10.00
N GLY A 56 -14.30 -0.10 -9.45
CA GLY A 56 -13.57 1.17 -9.41
C GLY A 56 -12.78 1.46 -10.68
N PRO A 57 -12.51 2.75 -10.97
CA PRO A 57 -11.78 3.18 -12.16
C PRO A 57 -10.32 2.68 -12.22
N CYS A 58 -9.72 2.34 -11.07
CA CYS A 58 -8.34 1.89 -10.93
C CYS A 58 -8.23 0.39 -10.57
N PHE A 59 -9.28 -0.40 -10.85
CA PHE A 59 -9.25 -1.84 -10.59
C PHE A 59 -8.24 -2.60 -11.45
N ARG A 60 -8.01 -2.17 -12.70
CA ARG A 60 -7.10 -2.86 -13.61
C ARG A 60 -5.72 -2.21 -13.65
N PRO A 61 -4.62 -3.01 -13.58
CA PRO A 61 -4.59 -4.48 -13.51
C PRO A 61 -5.01 -5.03 -12.14
N ASP A 62 -5.76 -6.14 -12.14
CA ASP A 62 -6.24 -6.81 -10.93
C ASP A 62 -5.11 -7.60 -10.26
N THR A 63 -4.21 -6.85 -9.63
CA THR A 63 -3.09 -7.40 -8.87
C THR A 63 -2.99 -6.67 -7.54
N MET A 64 -2.80 -7.43 -6.48
CA MET A 64 -2.60 -6.92 -5.12
C MET A 64 -1.50 -5.85 -5.04
N LEU A 65 -0.41 -6.01 -5.80
CA LEU A 65 0.68 -5.03 -5.79
C LEU A 65 0.30 -3.70 -6.43
N ALA A 66 -0.50 -3.72 -7.51
CA ALA A 66 -0.99 -2.51 -8.16
C ALA A 66 -1.99 -1.77 -7.27
N HIS A 67 -2.94 -2.51 -6.70
CA HIS A 67 -3.92 -1.96 -5.74
C HIS A 67 -3.24 -1.37 -4.50
N ALA A 68 -2.28 -2.08 -3.91
CA ALA A 68 -1.52 -1.58 -2.76
C ALA A 68 -0.69 -0.34 -3.10
N SER A 69 -0.07 -0.30 -4.29
CA SER A 69 0.68 0.90 -4.73
C SER A 69 -0.22 2.12 -4.85
N PHE A 70 -1.44 1.96 -5.37
CA PHE A 70 -2.41 3.04 -5.45
C PHE A 70 -2.83 3.50 -4.04
N ALA A 71 -3.17 2.56 -3.15
CA ALA A 71 -3.56 2.87 -1.77
C ALA A 71 -2.43 3.58 -1.00
N PHE A 72 -1.16 3.20 -1.22
CA PHE A 72 -0.02 3.83 -0.55
C PHE A 72 0.35 5.22 -1.10
N ASN A 73 -0.14 5.55 -2.30
CA ASN A 73 0.07 6.85 -2.93
C ASN A 73 -1.10 7.83 -2.70
N SER A 74 -2.14 7.39 -2.01
CA SER A 74 -3.32 8.22 -1.75
C SER A 74 -3.10 9.25 -0.64
#